data_AF-E3L0A3-F1
#
_entry.id   AF-E3L0A3-F1
#
_cell.length_a   1.000
_cell.length_b   1.000
_cell.length_c   1.000
_cell.angle_alpha   90.00
_cell.angle_beta   90.00
_cell.angle_gamma   90.00
#
_symmetry.space_group_name_H-M   'P 1'
#
loop_
_entity.id
_entity.type
_entity.pdbx_description
1 polymer ?
#
loop_
_entity_poly.entity_id
_entity_poly.type
_entity_poly.pdbx_seq_one_letter_code
_entity_poly.pdbx_strand_id
1 'polypeptide(L)'
;MSRTKVLSTAFLIGCFLLLDLSYTSAECAPSSSPHHHRPHRGGKHSKLRDQVDNGDYGSKPSYIRKQDDDGDYGSKPSYLRAQDDNGDYGSGSYNPNSNLLGLDLPIQLGYGREPNSQGKKYNLTLSSSGNKFFDDWDFFSDSDPTHGQVAYQPVNEAWKQGLVSVGPSSHDKNLITAKMKVDKTNWLAQGEARKSVRLSSKKSFKYGLLVLDALKMPFGCSTWPAFWTVGNNWPHDGEIDIVEGVNMLNTNQMTLHTGPGCTIQNPMLQAAVGNVLNPDCDVYASSNLGCGVHDHSNASYGQPFNQAGGGVFAMEWSPNGVSIWRFSRGEVPRDLQSGHAPQPSTWPIRPVAHWSSDICNNMNDEFSEHRIIFDITLCGDWAGSAGVFNANNACSGSCTDLVKDPTNYKDANWEIASVKLYQ
;
A
#
# COMPACT_ATOMS: atom_id res chain seq x y z
N MET A 1 -19.56 -62.04 42.36
CA MET A 1 -19.26 -60.59 42.50
C MET A 1 -19.79 -59.87 41.26
N SER A 2 -20.06 -58.56 41.34
CA SER A 2 -20.73 -57.80 40.26
C SER A 2 -20.31 -56.33 40.24
N ARG A 3 -20.11 -55.79 39.02
CA ARG A 3 -20.32 -54.40 38.53
C ARG A 3 -19.87 -54.40 37.06
N THR A 4 -20.72 -54.31 36.03
CA THR A 4 -21.74 -53.30 35.64
C THR A 4 -21.13 -52.15 34.83
N LYS A 5 -21.77 -51.85 33.68
CA LYS A 5 -21.47 -50.77 32.71
C LYS A 5 -21.68 -49.38 33.31
N VAL A 6 -21.27 -48.32 32.59
CA VAL A 6 -22.12 -47.14 32.26
C VAL A 6 -21.41 -46.23 31.23
N LEU A 7 -22.17 -45.57 30.35
CA LEU A 7 -21.71 -44.45 29.50
C LEU A 7 -22.03 -43.13 30.21
N SER A 8 -21.30 -42.05 29.94
CA SER A 8 -21.82 -40.69 30.20
C SER A 8 -21.59 -39.75 29.02
N THR A 9 -22.56 -38.88 28.82
CA THR A 9 -22.64 -37.87 27.75
C THR A 9 -22.00 -36.54 28.17
N ALA A 10 -21.86 -35.62 27.21
CA ALA A 10 -21.33 -34.27 27.39
C ALA A 10 -22.24 -33.35 28.23
N PHE A 11 -21.69 -32.19 28.66
CA PHE A 11 -22.37 -30.89 28.54
C PHE A 11 -21.39 -29.70 28.56
N LEU A 12 -21.82 -28.55 28.04
CA LEU A 12 -21.08 -27.27 28.10
C LEU A 12 -21.33 -26.52 29.42
N ILE A 13 -20.36 -25.68 29.83
CA ILE A 13 -20.48 -24.42 30.58
C ILE A 13 -19.09 -23.74 30.51
N GLY A 14 -18.94 -22.42 30.35
CA GLY A 14 -19.94 -21.38 30.08
C GLY A 14 -19.28 -19.98 30.14
N CYS A 15 -19.70 -19.06 29.28
CA CYS A 15 -19.27 -17.65 29.28
C CYS A 15 -20.37 -16.79 29.92
N PHE A 16 -20.01 -15.82 30.77
CA PHE A 16 -20.96 -14.91 31.43
C PHE A 16 -20.31 -13.60 31.88
N LEU A 17 -21.17 -12.62 32.21
CA LEU A 17 -20.91 -11.21 32.58
C LEU A 17 -20.61 -10.31 31.36
N LEU A 18 -21.33 -9.21 31.10
CA LEU A 18 -22.49 -8.61 31.80
C LEU A 18 -23.35 -7.82 30.79
N LEU A 19 -24.68 -7.96 30.88
CA LEU A 19 -25.66 -6.98 30.38
C LEU A 19 -27.02 -7.31 31.02
N ASP A 20 -27.57 -6.37 31.80
CA ASP A 20 -28.79 -6.58 32.57
C ASP A 20 -30.06 -6.14 31.82
N LEU A 21 -31.07 -7.02 31.90
CA LEU A 21 -32.52 -6.76 32.04
C LEU A 21 -33.12 -5.51 31.35
N SER A 22 -34.19 -5.67 30.57
CA SER A 22 -35.44 -6.21 31.13
C SER A 22 -36.43 -6.71 30.09
N TYR A 23 -37.25 -7.69 30.49
CA TYR A 23 -38.33 -8.30 29.71
C TYR A 23 -39.70 -7.69 30.05
N THR A 24 -40.56 -7.54 29.04
CA THR A 24 -42.00 -7.83 29.15
C THR A 24 -42.47 -8.55 27.87
N SER A 25 -43.58 -9.29 27.95
CA SER A 25 -43.94 -10.35 26.98
C SER A 25 -45.39 -10.30 26.53
N ALA A 26 -45.66 -10.62 25.27
CA ALA A 26 -46.98 -10.98 24.73
C ALA A 26 -46.84 -11.96 23.55
N GLU A 27 -47.82 -12.85 23.37
CA GLU A 27 -47.64 -14.16 22.70
C GLU A 27 -48.12 -14.27 21.23
N CYS A 28 -47.61 -15.30 20.55
CA CYS A 28 -48.12 -16.08 19.39
C CYS A 28 -49.45 -15.64 18.69
N ALA A 29 -49.48 -15.34 17.37
CA ALA A 29 -49.47 -16.25 16.17
C ALA A 29 -50.88 -16.84 15.80
N PRO A 30 -51.13 -17.46 14.60
CA PRO A 30 -50.34 -17.61 13.36
C PRO A 30 -51.06 -17.31 12.00
N SER A 31 -50.29 -17.28 10.90
CA SER A 31 -50.57 -17.72 9.50
C SER A 31 -51.95 -17.54 8.79
N SER A 32 -51.94 -17.03 7.54
CA SER A 32 -52.58 -17.68 6.37
C SER A 32 -52.23 -17.06 4.99
N SER A 33 -52.45 -17.86 3.94
CA SER A 33 -52.41 -17.57 2.48
C SER A 33 -53.36 -18.62 1.80
N PRO A 34 -53.71 -18.65 0.48
CA PRO A 34 -53.00 -18.09 -0.69
C PRO A 34 -53.89 -17.59 -1.89
N HIS A 35 -53.24 -17.34 -3.04
CA HIS A 35 -53.71 -17.41 -4.46
C HIS A 35 -54.34 -16.20 -5.23
N HIS A 36 -53.79 -16.04 -6.47
CA HIS A 36 -54.31 -15.56 -7.77
C HIS A 36 -55.56 -14.64 -7.84
N HIS A 37 -55.53 -13.52 -8.59
CA HIS A 37 -55.61 -13.55 -10.08
C HIS A 37 -55.15 -12.24 -10.79
N ARG A 38 -55.02 -12.32 -12.13
CA ARG A 38 -54.84 -11.24 -13.15
C ARG A 38 -55.86 -11.49 -14.29
N PRO A 39 -56.04 -10.58 -15.28
CA PRO A 39 -55.97 -9.11 -15.31
C PRO A 39 -57.22 -8.49 -16.02
N HIS A 40 -57.29 -7.17 -16.26
CA HIS A 40 -58.18 -6.61 -17.30
C HIS A 40 -57.64 -5.33 -18.00
N ARG A 41 -58.28 -4.91 -19.10
CA ARG A 41 -57.78 -3.94 -20.11
C ARG A 41 -58.56 -2.61 -20.17
N GLY A 42 -57.90 -1.54 -20.64
CA GLY A 42 -58.51 -0.41 -21.36
C GLY A 42 -58.36 0.97 -20.67
N GLY A 43 -58.21 2.08 -21.40
CA GLY A 43 -58.10 2.22 -22.86
C GLY A 43 -57.85 3.66 -23.35
N LYS A 44 -57.49 3.76 -24.64
CA LYS A 44 -57.26 4.96 -25.48
C LYS A 44 -58.03 6.24 -25.07
N HIS A 45 -57.34 7.40 -25.06
CA HIS A 45 -57.68 8.50 -25.97
C HIS A 45 -56.50 9.45 -26.21
N SER A 46 -56.70 10.60 -26.87
CA SER A 46 -55.68 11.16 -27.78
C SER A 46 -55.97 12.55 -28.37
N LYS A 47 -54.88 13.22 -28.82
CA LYS A 47 -54.77 14.10 -30.01
C LYS A 47 -55.12 15.61 -29.86
N LEU A 48 -54.40 16.45 -30.64
CA LEU A 48 -54.66 17.87 -31.00
C LEU A 48 -54.28 18.92 -29.90
N ARG A 49 -53.81 20.15 -30.19
CA ARG A 49 -53.52 20.86 -31.48
C ARG A 49 -52.61 22.11 -31.35
N ASP A 50 -51.98 22.51 -32.47
CA ASP A 50 -51.63 23.86 -33.04
C ASP A 50 -51.14 25.04 -32.13
N GLN A 51 -49.96 25.65 -32.39
CA GLN A 51 -49.70 26.98 -33.08
C GLN A 51 -49.86 28.25 -32.17
N VAL A 52 -49.23 29.44 -32.35
CA VAL A 52 -48.30 30.04 -33.35
C VAL A 52 -47.55 31.31 -32.82
N ASP A 53 -46.42 31.69 -33.45
CA ASP A 53 -45.73 33.01 -33.61
C ASP A 53 -45.29 34.03 -32.50
N ASN A 54 -44.06 34.55 -32.71
CA ASN A 54 -43.52 35.94 -32.67
C ASN A 54 -43.69 36.93 -31.47
N GLY A 55 -42.65 37.76 -31.21
CA GLY A 55 -42.79 39.06 -30.50
C GLY A 55 -41.55 39.64 -29.80
N ASP A 56 -40.84 40.56 -30.46
CA ASP A 56 -39.59 41.28 -30.10
C ASP A 56 -39.69 42.36 -28.95
N TYR A 57 -38.55 42.92 -28.52
CA TYR A 57 -38.28 44.06 -27.59
C TYR A 57 -38.64 43.91 -26.08
N GLY A 58 -37.88 44.47 -25.12
CA GLY A 58 -36.53 45.06 -25.16
C GLY A 58 -36.28 46.22 -24.17
N SER A 59 -35.45 46.02 -23.12
CA SER A 59 -35.05 47.08 -22.14
C SER A 59 -33.61 46.92 -21.59
N LYS A 60 -32.89 48.06 -21.43
CA LYS A 60 -31.59 48.24 -20.71
C LYS A 60 -31.75 49.51 -19.79
N PRO A 61 -30.72 50.22 -19.23
CA PRO A 61 -29.27 49.97 -19.06
C PRO A 61 -28.63 50.38 -17.69
N SER A 62 -27.37 49.95 -17.43
CA SER A 62 -26.33 50.55 -16.53
C SER A 62 -25.14 49.56 -16.40
N TYR A 63 -23.83 49.88 -16.29
CA TYR A 63 -23.00 51.06 -16.60
C TYR A 63 -22.99 52.25 -15.61
N ILE A 64 -21.86 52.94 -15.29
CA ILE A 64 -20.42 52.76 -15.66
C ILE A 64 -19.45 53.48 -14.66
N ARG A 65 -18.22 52.93 -14.47
CA ARG A 65 -16.92 53.50 -13.93
C ARG A 65 -16.90 54.31 -12.60
N LYS A 66 -15.98 54.11 -11.64
CA LYS A 66 -14.49 54.21 -11.59
C LYS A 66 -13.95 55.66 -11.46
N GLN A 67 -13.35 56.01 -10.32
CA GLN A 67 -12.09 56.78 -10.23
C GLN A 67 -11.46 56.70 -8.82
N ASP A 68 -10.25 57.22 -8.69
CA ASP A 68 -9.29 57.06 -7.57
C ASP A 68 -9.05 58.42 -6.84
N ASP A 69 -8.41 58.43 -5.65
CA ASP A 69 -7.40 59.43 -5.15
C ASP A 69 -7.27 59.54 -3.58
N ASP A 70 -6.03 59.71 -3.11
CA ASP A 70 -5.40 60.30 -1.88
C ASP A 70 -6.08 60.42 -0.48
N GLY A 71 -5.30 60.50 0.63
CA GLY A 71 -5.89 60.94 1.92
C GLY A 71 -5.16 61.13 3.29
N ASP A 72 -3.96 60.62 3.59
CA ASP A 72 -3.10 61.01 4.77
C ASP A 72 -3.57 60.79 6.25
N TYR A 73 -2.65 61.08 7.21
CA TYR A 73 -2.69 61.23 8.69
C TYR A 73 -2.95 60.02 9.61
N GLY A 74 -1.85 59.37 10.03
CA GLY A 74 -1.84 58.29 11.01
C GLY A 74 -1.60 58.64 12.49
N SER A 75 -1.25 57.62 13.27
CA SER A 75 -0.80 57.73 14.67
C SER A 75 0.04 56.51 15.13
N LYS A 76 0.99 56.79 16.04
CA LYS A 76 1.84 55.90 16.87
C LYS A 76 1.96 56.58 18.25
N PRO A 77 2.46 55.97 19.35
CA PRO A 77 3.19 54.71 19.52
C PRO A 77 2.43 53.74 20.50
N SER A 78 2.97 52.76 21.25
CA SER A 78 4.35 52.39 21.64
C SER A 78 4.49 50.92 22.13
N TYR A 79 5.63 50.30 21.79
CA TYR A 79 6.51 49.40 22.59
C TYR A 79 5.92 48.50 23.70
N LEU A 80 6.33 47.22 23.82
CA LEU A 80 7.72 46.82 24.16
C LEU A 80 8.33 45.71 23.26
N ARG A 81 9.63 45.46 23.49
CA ARG A 81 10.55 44.65 22.67
C ARG A 81 11.25 43.61 23.56
N ALA A 82 11.40 42.38 23.06
CA ALA A 82 12.35 41.39 23.55
C ALA A 82 12.97 40.64 22.35
N GLN A 83 14.22 40.22 22.54
CA GLN A 83 15.17 39.60 21.61
C GLN A 83 16.02 38.62 22.45
N ASP A 84 16.73 37.60 21.95
CA ASP A 84 16.79 36.95 20.63
C ASP A 84 16.34 35.46 20.81
N ASP A 85 16.48 34.45 19.95
CA ASP A 85 17.65 33.91 19.21
C ASP A 85 17.24 33.21 17.90
N ASN A 86 18.18 33.15 16.94
CA ASN A 86 17.98 32.51 15.63
C ASN A 86 18.39 31.02 15.62
N GLY A 87 17.65 30.20 14.88
CA GLY A 87 17.98 28.80 14.58
C GLY A 87 17.51 28.41 13.18
N ASP A 88 18.25 28.84 12.16
CA ASP A 88 17.92 28.62 10.74
C ASP A 88 18.16 27.16 10.32
N TYR A 89 17.07 26.41 10.14
CA TYR A 89 17.09 25.07 9.55
C TYR A 89 16.87 25.15 8.03
N GLY A 90 17.92 25.56 7.32
CA GLY A 90 17.94 25.64 5.87
C GLY A 90 17.57 24.31 5.21
N SER A 91 16.67 24.35 4.22
CA SER A 91 16.15 23.18 3.51
C SER A 91 17.19 22.57 2.55
N GLY A 92 18.00 21.66 3.08
CA GLY A 92 18.98 20.90 2.30
C GLY A 92 18.33 20.08 1.18
N SER A 93 18.54 20.50 -0.07
CA SER A 93 18.07 19.78 -1.26
C SER A 93 18.82 18.45 -1.41
N TYR A 94 18.09 17.34 -1.28
CA TYR A 94 18.59 16.00 -1.53
C TYR A 94 18.91 15.81 -3.02
N ASN A 95 20.12 15.34 -3.34
CA ASN A 95 20.56 15.01 -4.69
C ASN A 95 21.25 13.63 -4.67
N PRO A 96 20.70 12.60 -5.34
CA PRO A 96 21.23 11.24 -5.30
C PRO A 96 22.44 10.97 -6.22
N ASN A 97 23.00 11.98 -6.91
CA ASN A 97 24.04 11.81 -7.95
C ASN A 97 25.45 12.32 -7.56
N SER A 98 25.77 12.47 -6.27
CA SER A 98 27.03 13.08 -5.79
C SER A 98 28.23 12.13 -5.70
N ASN A 99 28.73 11.65 -6.83
CA ASN A 99 30.12 11.16 -6.94
C ASN A 99 31.09 12.36 -6.87
N LEU A 100 31.51 12.76 -5.67
CA LEU A 100 32.48 13.84 -5.45
C LEU A 100 33.89 13.29 -5.24
N LEU A 101 34.72 13.39 -6.28
CA LEU A 101 36.15 13.12 -6.22
C LEU A 101 36.93 14.35 -5.71
N GLY A 102 37.75 14.13 -4.69
CA GLY A 102 38.94 14.94 -4.40
C GLY A 102 38.74 16.21 -3.57
N LEU A 103 39.22 16.15 -2.31
CA LEU A 103 40.16 17.12 -1.75
C LEU A 103 40.75 16.57 -0.45
N ASP A 104 41.89 15.88 -0.54
CA ASP A 104 42.61 15.37 0.64
C ASP A 104 43.29 16.50 1.41
N LEU A 105 42.93 16.65 2.69
CA LEU A 105 43.68 17.44 3.68
C LEU A 105 43.77 16.65 5.00
N PRO A 106 44.97 16.33 5.50
CA PRO A 106 45.13 15.47 6.66
C PRO A 106 44.91 16.24 7.98
N ILE A 107 43.74 16.08 8.59
CA ILE A 107 43.49 16.46 9.99
C ILE A 107 43.62 15.21 10.86
N GLN A 108 44.79 15.03 11.45
CA GLN A 108 45.17 13.80 12.15
C GLN A 108 44.94 13.90 13.67
N LEU A 109 43.71 13.71 14.13
CA LEU A 109 43.37 13.61 15.56
C LEU A 109 42.37 12.48 15.84
N GLY A 110 42.72 11.63 16.82
CA GLY A 110 41.86 10.58 17.35
C GLY A 110 42.17 9.18 16.81
N TYR A 111 42.70 8.32 17.68
CA TYR A 111 42.69 6.86 17.46
C TYR A 111 41.26 6.34 17.66
N GLY A 112 40.43 6.50 16.63
CA GLY A 112 39.19 5.74 16.52
C GLY A 112 39.55 4.24 16.49
N ARG A 113 38.89 3.43 17.32
CA ARG A 113 38.90 1.98 17.10
C ARG A 113 38.13 1.73 15.81
N GLU A 114 38.82 1.26 14.78
CA GLU A 114 38.19 0.59 13.65
C GLU A 114 37.17 -0.42 14.18
N PRO A 115 35.88 -0.33 13.78
CA PRO A 115 34.89 -1.30 14.18
C PRO A 115 35.20 -2.61 13.47
N ASN A 116 35.97 -3.47 14.14
CA ASN A 116 36.36 -4.79 13.64
C ASN A 116 35.19 -5.79 13.69
N SER A 117 34.09 -5.44 13.03
CA SER A 117 32.95 -6.31 12.74
C SER A 117 33.15 -6.97 11.39
N GLN A 118 33.29 -8.30 11.36
CA GLN A 118 33.07 -9.05 10.13
C GLN A 118 31.56 -9.18 9.90
N GLY A 119 30.93 -8.06 9.56
CA GLY A 119 29.54 -8.00 9.15
C GLY A 119 29.30 -8.69 7.80
N LYS A 120 28.04 -8.99 7.49
CA LYS A 120 27.66 -9.63 6.23
C LYS A 120 28.07 -8.74 5.05
N LYS A 121 28.90 -9.26 4.13
CA LYS A 121 29.34 -8.51 2.95
C LYS A 121 28.27 -8.56 1.85
N TYR A 122 27.36 -7.59 1.89
CA TYR A 122 26.30 -7.41 0.89
C TYR A 122 26.82 -6.72 -0.39
N ASN A 123 26.91 -7.46 -1.50
CA ASN A 123 27.39 -6.99 -2.80
C ASN A 123 26.21 -6.75 -3.73
N LEU A 124 26.20 -5.65 -4.50
CA LEU A 124 25.07 -5.27 -5.37
C LEU A 124 24.90 -6.27 -6.54
N THR A 125 23.77 -6.99 -6.61
CA THR A 125 23.47 -7.99 -7.66
C THR A 125 22.26 -7.66 -8.54
N LEU A 126 21.53 -6.57 -8.23
CA LEU A 126 20.51 -5.92 -9.07
C LEU A 126 20.48 -4.42 -8.75
N SER A 127 20.28 -3.56 -9.75
CA SER A 127 20.08 -2.11 -9.56
C SER A 127 19.15 -1.52 -10.62
N SER A 128 17.87 -1.88 -10.54
CA SER A 128 16.81 -1.36 -11.40
C SER A 128 16.51 0.10 -11.06
N SER A 129 16.94 1.06 -11.90
CA SER A 129 16.76 2.50 -11.66
C SER A 129 16.74 3.35 -12.94
N GLY A 130 16.24 4.58 -12.82
CA GLY A 130 16.27 5.60 -13.87
C GLY A 130 15.62 5.17 -15.20
N ASN A 131 16.21 5.60 -16.32
CA ASN A 131 15.69 5.30 -17.67
C ASN A 131 15.70 3.80 -18.02
N LYS A 132 16.46 2.98 -17.29
CA LYS A 132 16.61 1.54 -17.55
C LYS A 132 15.84 0.65 -16.58
N PHE A 133 15.07 1.22 -15.65
CA PHE A 133 14.32 0.48 -14.64
C PHE A 133 13.54 -0.70 -15.24
N PHE A 134 12.77 -0.47 -16.31
CA PHE A 134 11.94 -1.51 -16.93
C PHE A 134 12.71 -2.56 -17.74
N ASP A 135 14.02 -2.43 -17.95
CA ASP A 135 14.84 -3.44 -18.61
C ASP A 135 14.93 -4.73 -17.77
N ASP A 136 14.85 -4.62 -16.43
CA ASP A 136 15.00 -5.71 -15.46
C ASP A 136 13.71 -6.53 -15.21
N TRP A 137 12.58 -6.18 -15.85
CA TRP A 137 11.26 -6.75 -15.55
C TRP A 137 10.55 -7.32 -16.77
N ASP A 138 9.75 -8.37 -16.55
CA ASP A 138 8.75 -8.89 -17.47
C ASP A 138 7.35 -8.42 -17.02
N PHE A 139 6.39 -8.38 -17.95
CA PHE A 139 5.03 -7.89 -17.72
C PHE A 139 4.03 -9.05 -17.77
N PHE A 140 3.39 -9.33 -16.64
CA PHE A 140 2.27 -10.27 -16.54
C PHE A 140 1.03 -9.68 -17.22
N SER A 141 0.26 -10.53 -17.91
CA SER A 141 -0.94 -10.10 -18.67
C SER A 141 -2.09 -11.10 -18.65
N ASP A 142 -2.01 -12.13 -17.80
CA ASP A 142 -3.10 -13.09 -17.61
C ASP A 142 -4.13 -12.56 -16.60
N SER A 143 -5.18 -13.35 -16.33
CA SER A 143 -6.17 -13.02 -15.30
C SER A 143 -5.52 -12.87 -13.92
N ASP A 144 -6.03 -11.93 -13.12
CA ASP A 144 -5.50 -11.65 -11.78
C ASP A 144 -5.76 -12.83 -10.82
N PRO A 145 -4.72 -13.42 -10.19
CA PRO A 145 -4.87 -14.55 -9.27
C PRO A 145 -5.75 -14.26 -8.04
N THR A 146 -5.84 -12.99 -7.63
CA THR A 146 -6.67 -12.49 -6.53
C THR A 146 -8.03 -11.95 -6.99
N HIS A 147 -8.48 -12.36 -8.18
CA HIS A 147 -9.79 -12.11 -8.76
C HIS A 147 -10.19 -10.63 -8.91
N GLY A 148 -9.20 -9.73 -9.01
CA GLY A 148 -9.43 -8.30 -9.18
C GLY A 148 -10.15 -7.94 -10.48
N GLN A 149 -10.88 -6.82 -10.47
CA GLN A 149 -11.50 -6.22 -11.66
C GLN A 149 -10.47 -5.43 -12.49
N VAL A 150 -9.34 -6.08 -12.77
CA VAL A 150 -8.13 -5.51 -13.36
C VAL A 150 -7.76 -6.22 -14.67
N ALA A 151 -7.24 -5.47 -15.63
CA ALA A 151 -6.76 -5.98 -16.91
C ALA A 151 -5.28 -5.63 -17.09
N TYR A 152 -4.38 -6.49 -16.59
CA TYR A 152 -2.94 -6.27 -16.73
C TYR A 152 -2.53 -6.21 -18.20
N GLN A 153 -1.80 -5.16 -18.58
CA GLN A 153 -1.39 -4.96 -19.97
C GLN A 153 0.02 -5.51 -20.22
N PRO A 154 0.25 -6.27 -21.30
CA PRO A 154 1.59 -6.67 -21.70
C PRO A 154 2.42 -5.45 -22.10
N VAL A 155 3.76 -5.55 -21.98
CA VAL A 155 4.72 -4.44 -22.06
C VAL A 155 4.43 -3.40 -23.16
N ASN A 156 4.18 -3.84 -24.40
CA ASN A 156 3.92 -2.94 -25.54
C ASN A 156 2.68 -2.07 -25.33
N GLU A 157 1.60 -2.65 -24.80
CA GLU A 157 0.36 -1.93 -24.51
C GLU A 157 0.48 -1.08 -23.24
N ALA A 158 1.22 -1.54 -22.22
CA ALA A 158 1.52 -0.76 -21.04
C ALA A 158 2.27 0.56 -21.37
N TRP A 159 3.25 0.51 -22.26
CA TRP A 159 3.94 1.71 -22.76
C TRP A 159 3.05 2.57 -23.67
N LYS A 160 2.39 1.96 -24.66
CA LYS A 160 1.52 2.65 -25.63
C LYS A 160 0.34 3.39 -24.99
N GLN A 161 -0.19 2.85 -23.89
CA GLN A 161 -1.27 3.46 -23.11
C GLN A 161 -0.73 4.31 -21.93
N GLY A 162 0.59 4.41 -21.79
CA GLY A 162 1.27 5.22 -20.78
C GLY A 162 1.06 4.76 -19.34
N LEU A 163 0.70 3.49 -19.11
CA LEU A 163 0.58 2.89 -17.77
C LEU A 163 1.95 2.77 -17.09
N VAL A 164 3.02 2.63 -17.87
CA VAL A 164 4.40 2.78 -17.42
C VAL A 164 5.08 3.97 -18.09
N SER A 165 6.01 4.60 -17.38
CA SER A 165 6.86 5.67 -17.90
C SER A 165 8.12 5.87 -17.06
N VAL A 166 9.19 6.39 -17.67
CA VAL A 166 10.38 6.92 -16.97
C VAL A 166 10.47 8.42 -17.20
N GLY A 167 10.96 9.17 -16.22
CA GLY A 167 11.19 10.61 -16.35
C GLY A 167 11.46 11.30 -15.01
N PRO A 168 11.63 12.63 -14.99
CA PRO A 168 11.89 13.41 -13.78
C PRO A 168 10.93 13.10 -12.63
N SER A 169 11.45 13.12 -11.40
CA SER A 169 10.67 12.92 -10.18
C SER A 169 9.75 14.11 -9.89
N SER A 170 8.62 13.87 -9.20
CA SER A 170 7.77 14.96 -8.73
C SER A 170 8.35 15.78 -7.58
N HIS A 171 9.47 15.34 -6.99
CA HIS A 171 10.15 16.01 -5.86
C HIS A 171 11.52 16.58 -6.25
N ASP A 172 12.26 15.92 -7.15
CA ASP A 172 13.50 16.43 -7.75
C ASP A 172 13.49 16.20 -9.27
N LYS A 173 13.80 17.24 -10.04
CA LYS A 173 13.83 17.16 -11.51
C LYS A 173 15.10 16.49 -12.06
N ASN A 174 16.13 16.32 -11.24
CA ASN A 174 17.40 15.70 -11.62
C ASN A 174 17.40 14.17 -11.43
N LEU A 175 16.63 13.69 -10.46
CA LEU A 175 16.31 12.27 -10.28
C LEU A 175 15.30 11.79 -11.33
N ILE A 176 15.65 10.75 -12.08
CA ILE A 176 14.72 10.02 -12.96
C ILE A 176 14.07 8.88 -12.17
N THR A 177 12.74 8.89 -12.07
CA THR A 177 11.93 7.82 -11.45
C THR A 177 11.17 7.02 -12.51
N ALA A 178 11.02 5.73 -12.25
CA ALA A 178 10.05 4.88 -12.92
C ALA A 178 8.67 5.07 -12.29
N LYS A 179 7.63 5.07 -13.12
CA LYS A 179 6.24 5.32 -12.71
C LYS A 179 5.34 4.23 -13.30
N MET A 180 4.49 3.63 -12.46
CA MET A 180 3.58 2.54 -12.81
C MET A 180 2.18 2.90 -12.27
N LYS A 181 1.13 2.85 -13.10
CA LYS A 181 -0.20 3.34 -12.73
C LYS A 181 -1.35 2.55 -13.34
N VAL A 182 -2.52 2.71 -12.74
CA VAL A 182 -3.83 2.31 -13.29
C VAL A 182 -4.28 3.31 -14.39
N ASP A 183 -5.07 2.86 -15.38
CA ASP A 183 -5.72 3.75 -16.35
C ASP A 183 -6.69 4.71 -15.64
N LYS A 184 -6.41 6.02 -15.75
CA LYS A 184 -7.24 7.11 -15.24
C LYS A 184 -7.81 8.02 -16.34
N THR A 185 -8.11 7.45 -17.50
CA THR A 185 -8.65 8.19 -18.66
C THR A 185 -10.03 7.71 -19.11
N ASN A 186 -10.27 6.39 -19.19
CA ASN A 186 -11.50 5.85 -19.77
C ASN A 186 -12.57 5.54 -18.70
N TRP A 187 -13.82 5.88 -19.02
CA TRP A 187 -15.01 5.32 -18.38
C TRP A 187 -15.24 3.89 -18.87
N LEU A 188 -15.70 3.01 -17.99
CA LEU A 188 -15.94 1.59 -18.28
C LEU A 188 -17.40 1.20 -18.01
N ALA A 189 -17.87 0.17 -18.70
CA ALA A 189 -19.16 -0.46 -18.46
C ALA A 189 -19.17 -1.30 -17.15
N GLN A 190 -20.35 -1.78 -16.75
CA GLN A 190 -20.47 -2.63 -15.55
C GLN A 190 -19.70 -3.93 -15.72
N GLY A 191 -18.77 -4.22 -14.81
CA GLY A 191 -17.96 -5.45 -14.82
C GLY A 191 -16.79 -5.44 -15.81
N GLU A 192 -16.57 -4.36 -16.57
CA GLU A 192 -15.34 -4.23 -17.36
C GLU A 192 -14.13 -4.01 -16.45
N ALA A 193 -13.03 -4.70 -16.77
CA ALA A 193 -11.80 -4.67 -16.01
C ALA A 193 -10.94 -3.45 -16.36
N ARG A 194 -10.52 -2.68 -15.35
CA ARG A 194 -9.69 -1.48 -15.56
C ARG A 194 -8.24 -1.84 -15.74
N LYS A 195 -7.58 -1.17 -16.68
CA LYS A 195 -6.22 -1.52 -17.07
C LYS A 195 -5.18 -1.10 -16.05
N SER A 196 -4.23 -1.98 -15.81
CA SER A 196 -3.12 -1.80 -14.88
C SER A 196 -1.88 -2.56 -15.39
N VAL A 197 -0.86 -2.70 -14.55
CA VAL A 197 0.33 -3.51 -14.83
C VAL A 197 0.72 -4.35 -13.61
N ARG A 198 1.21 -5.55 -13.86
CA ARG A 198 1.91 -6.41 -12.89
C ARG A 198 3.25 -6.80 -13.49
N LEU A 199 4.34 -6.47 -12.80
CA LEU A 199 5.71 -6.66 -13.24
C LEU A 199 6.36 -7.74 -12.39
N SER A 200 7.18 -8.58 -13.00
CA SER A 200 7.99 -9.60 -12.31
C SER A 200 9.46 -9.44 -12.69
N SER A 201 10.38 -9.51 -11.72
CA SER A 201 11.81 -9.34 -12.00
C SER A 201 12.38 -10.53 -12.77
N LYS A 202 13.15 -10.25 -13.84
CA LYS A 202 13.87 -11.26 -14.62
C LYS A 202 14.87 -12.05 -13.77
N LYS A 203 15.42 -11.38 -12.76
CA LYS A 203 16.28 -11.98 -11.74
C LYS A 203 15.42 -12.67 -10.67
N SER A 204 15.69 -13.94 -10.40
CA SER A 204 15.28 -14.65 -9.18
C SER A 204 16.35 -14.55 -8.09
N PHE A 205 15.96 -14.74 -6.82
CA PHE A 205 16.91 -14.78 -5.71
C PHE A 205 16.38 -15.58 -4.51
N LYS A 206 17.28 -16.24 -3.77
CA LYS A 206 17.05 -16.70 -2.39
C LYS A 206 18.13 -16.10 -1.50
N TYR A 207 17.70 -15.49 -0.38
CA TYR A 207 18.51 -14.67 0.52
C TYR A 207 19.12 -13.41 -0.12
N GLY A 208 19.32 -12.37 0.70
CA GLY A 208 19.88 -11.09 0.31
C GLY A 208 19.39 -9.93 1.17
N LEU A 209 19.66 -8.71 0.71
CA LEU A 209 19.04 -7.49 1.17
C LEU A 209 18.34 -6.83 -0.02
N LEU A 210 17.01 -6.89 -0.08
CA LEU A 210 16.19 -6.23 -1.09
C LEU A 210 15.79 -4.84 -0.60
N VAL A 211 16.01 -3.81 -1.42
CA VAL A 211 15.81 -2.40 -1.06
C VAL A 211 14.95 -1.71 -2.10
N LEU A 212 13.83 -1.14 -1.66
CA LEU A 212 12.91 -0.33 -2.44
C LEU A 212 13.04 1.14 -2.02
N ASP A 213 13.39 2.03 -2.95
CA ASP A 213 13.24 3.47 -2.78
C ASP A 213 11.99 3.95 -3.54
N ALA A 214 10.92 4.28 -2.79
CA ALA A 214 9.63 4.68 -3.31
C ALA A 214 9.28 6.11 -2.87
N LEU A 215 9.10 7.02 -3.84
CA LEU A 215 8.65 8.40 -3.59
C LEU A 215 7.12 8.45 -3.49
N LYS A 216 6.42 7.57 -4.20
CA LYS A 216 4.99 7.31 -4.00
C LYS A 216 4.66 5.83 -4.11
N MET A 217 3.60 5.46 -3.40
CA MET A 217 2.84 4.23 -3.62
C MET A 217 1.37 4.56 -3.94
N PRO A 218 0.64 3.67 -4.63
CA PRO A 218 -0.78 3.85 -4.91
C PRO A 218 -1.62 3.90 -3.64
N PHE A 219 -2.72 4.64 -3.69
CA PHE A 219 -3.83 4.52 -2.73
C PHE A 219 -5.13 5.00 -3.39
N GLY A 220 -6.26 4.72 -2.76
CA GLY A 220 -7.57 5.09 -3.24
C GLY A 220 -8.56 3.95 -3.07
N CYS A 221 -9.84 4.28 -2.85
CA CYS A 221 -10.90 3.29 -2.84
C CYS A 221 -10.86 2.38 -4.06
N SER A 222 -11.08 1.08 -3.84
CA SER A 222 -10.85 -0.08 -4.71
C SER A 222 -9.40 -0.49 -4.98
N THR A 223 -8.38 0.33 -4.71
CA THR A 223 -6.99 -0.06 -5.03
C THR A 223 -6.44 -1.12 -4.08
N TRP A 224 -5.63 -2.03 -4.62
CA TRP A 224 -4.82 -2.99 -3.88
C TRP A 224 -3.47 -3.09 -4.60
N PRO A 225 -2.49 -2.24 -4.23
CA PRO A 225 -1.13 -2.31 -4.71
C PRO A 225 -0.27 -3.20 -3.81
N ALA A 226 0.68 -3.90 -4.42
CA ALA A 226 1.68 -4.65 -3.69
C ALA A 226 3.11 -4.44 -4.27
N PHE A 227 4.10 -4.41 -3.38
CA PHE A 227 5.50 -4.70 -3.67
C PHE A 227 5.94 -5.86 -2.77
N TRP A 228 6.24 -6.98 -3.41
CA TRP A 228 6.31 -8.28 -2.77
C TRP A 228 7.28 -9.19 -3.51
N THR A 229 7.47 -10.41 -3.03
CA THR A 229 8.29 -11.42 -3.69
C THR A 229 7.65 -12.79 -3.57
N VAL A 230 7.71 -13.60 -4.62
CA VAL A 230 7.06 -14.93 -4.66
C VAL A 230 7.89 -15.92 -5.45
N GLY A 231 7.87 -17.19 -5.03
CA GLY A 231 8.45 -18.30 -5.76
C GLY A 231 7.62 -18.75 -6.99
N ASN A 232 7.84 -19.98 -7.47
CA ASN A 232 7.20 -20.46 -8.71
C ASN A 232 5.93 -21.29 -8.44
N ASN A 233 5.91 -22.07 -7.35
CA ASN A 233 4.86 -22.98 -6.95
C ASN A 233 4.17 -22.51 -5.66
N TRP A 234 3.41 -21.41 -5.74
CA TRP A 234 2.66 -20.87 -4.61
C TRP A 234 1.63 -21.89 -4.06
N PRO A 235 1.47 -22.04 -2.73
CA PRO A 235 2.17 -21.34 -1.64
C PRO A 235 3.46 -22.06 -1.17
N HIS A 236 3.76 -23.24 -1.73
CA HIS A 236 4.85 -24.15 -1.31
C HIS A 236 6.27 -23.69 -1.65
N ASP A 237 6.40 -22.69 -2.51
CA ASP A 237 7.66 -21.99 -2.81
C ASP A 237 7.77 -20.62 -2.09
N GLY A 238 6.77 -20.22 -1.29
CA GLY A 238 6.79 -19.03 -0.44
C GLY A 238 6.41 -17.70 -1.09
N GLU A 239 5.99 -16.75 -0.25
CA GLU A 239 5.63 -15.36 -0.58
C GLU A 239 6.00 -14.42 0.60
N ILE A 240 6.53 -13.24 0.27
CA ILE A 240 6.96 -12.19 1.23
C ILE A 240 6.42 -10.83 0.78
N ASP A 241 5.50 -10.26 1.55
CA ASP A 241 4.90 -8.96 1.28
C ASP A 241 5.62 -7.87 2.05
N ILE A 242 6.14 -6.88 1.33
CA ILE A 242 7.05 -5.86 1.85
C ILE A 242 6.35 -4.50 1.93
N VAL A 243 5.53 -4.19 0.92
CA VAL A 243 4.59 -3.07 0.93
C VAL A 243 3.26 -3.56 0.42
N GLU A 244 2.25 -3.62 1.27
CA GLU A 244 0.93 -4.11 0.92
C GLU A 244 -0.17 -3.37 1.68
N GLY A 245 -1.34 -3.25 1.05
CA GLY A 245 -2.52 -2.66 1.64
C GLY A 245 -3.65 -2.45 0.64
N VAL A 246 -4.77 -1.93 1.13
CA VAL A 246 -6.01 -1.83 0.36
C VAL A 246 -6.74 -0.51 0.60
N ASN A 247 -7.52 -0.08 -0.38
CA ASN A 247 -8.46 1.04 -0.30
C ASN A 247 -7.80 2.35 0.21
N MET A 248 -8.24 2.84 1.37
CA MET A 248 -7.78 4.10 1.99
C MET A 248 -6.93 3.86 3.25
N LEU A 249 -6.30 2.69 3.38
CA LEU A 249 -5.34 2.44 4.47
C LEU A 249 -4.16 3.44 4.42
N ASN A 250 -3.56 3.66 5.59
CA ASN A 250 -2.40 4.52 5.83
C ASN A 250 -1.27 3.80 6.60
N THR A 251 -1.55 2.59 7.07
CA THR A 251 -0.58 1.70 7.72
C THR A 251 -0.23 0.55 6.78
N ASN A 252 1.05 0.29 6.60
CA ASN A 252 1.57 -0.79 5.76
C ASN A 252 1.32 -2.15 6.42
N GLN A 253 0.91 -3.13 5.63
CA GLN A 253 0.95 -4.54 6.02
C GLN A 253 2.17 -5.20 5.40
N MET A 254 2.85 -6.04 6.18
CA MET A 254 3.91 -6.93 5.71
C MET A 254 3.56 -8.34 6.17
N THR A 255 3.64 -9.32 5.28
CA THR A 255 3.05 -10.65 5.47
C THR A 255 4.01 -11.72 4.96
N LEU A 256 3.92 -12.94 5.51
CA LEU A 256 4.42 -14.15 4.87
C LEU A 256 3.25 -15.10 4.62
N HIS A 257 3.23 -15.70 3.44
CA HIS A 257 2.31 -16.76 3.03
C HIS A 257 3.13 -18.01 2.68
N THR A 258 2.74 -19.15 3.24
CA THR A 258 3.52 -20.41 3.15
C THR A 258 2.63 -21.63 2.98
N GLY A 259 3.27 -22.77 2.66
CA GLY A 259 2.70 -24.07 2.97
C GLY A 259 2.62 -24.36 4.49
N PRO A 260 2.17 -25.56 4.88
CA PRO A 260 1.90 -25.89 6.28
C PRO A 260 3.10 -25.84 7.23
N GLY A 261 2.85 -25.48 8.49
CA GLY A 261 3.82 -25.65 9.59
C GLY A 261 4.66 -24.42 9.97
N CYS A 262 4.47 -23.29 9.29
CA CYS A 262 5.13 -22.03 9.61
C CYS A 262 4.20 -21.13 10.44
N THR A 263 4.56 -20.85 11.70
CA THR A 263 3.75 -20.02 12.61
C THR A 263 4.66 -19.14 13.48
N ILE A 264 4.35 -17.86 13.57
CA ILE A 264 4.98 -16.89 14.49
C ILE A 264 4.66 -17.26 15.95
N GLN A 265 5.68 -17.20 16.80
CA GLN A 265 5.53 -17.23 18.25
C GLN A 265 5.96 -15.89 18.87
N ASN A 266 5.97 -15.80 20.19
CA ASN A 266 5.94 -14.53 20.90
C ASN A 266 7.22 -13.64 20.93
N PRO A 267 8.43 -14.00 20.42
CA PRO A 267 9.57 -13.08 20.49
C PRO A 267 9.59 -11.95 19.45
N MET A 268 8.64 -11.86 18.48
CA MET A 268 8.62 -10.75 17.51
C MET A 268 8.60 -9.38 18.18
N LEU A 269 7.87 -9.21 19.29
CA LEU A 269 7.80 -7.94 20.02
C LEU A 269 9.16 -7.50 20.63
N GLN A 270 10.11 -8.44 20.74
CA GLN A 270 11.48 -8.19 21.19
C GLN A 270 12.42 -7.90 20.02
N ALA A 271 12.27 -8.60 18.89
CA ALA A 271 13.09 -8.39 17.69
C ALA A 271 12.67 -7.17 16.86
N ALA A 272 11.37 -6.86 16.83
CA ALA A 272 10.74 -5.89 15.94
C ALA A 272 9.78 -4.92 16.68
N VAL A 273 9.18 -3.96 15.97
CA VAL A 273 8.30 -2.90 16.52
C VAL A 273 6.86 -2.87 15.97
N GLY A 274 6.55 -3.68 14.95
CA GLY A 274 5.21 -3.75 14.36
C GLY A 274 4.19 -4.54 15.19
N ASN A 275 2.92 -4.38 14.83
CA ASN A 275 1.78 -5.00 15.50
C ASN A 275 1.41 -6.32 14.79
N VAL A 276 1.49 -7.44 15.50
CA VAL A 276 1.14 -8.77 14.95
C VAL A 276 -0.38 -8.86 14.76
N LEU A 277 -0.83 -9.27 13.57
CA LEU A 277 -2.24 -9.39 13.21
C LEU A 277 -2.73 -10.84 13.34
N ASN A 278 -1.99 -11.75 12.70
CA ASN A 278 -2.19 -13.18 12.73
C ASN A 278 -0.80 -13.84 12.88
N PRO A 279 -0.61 -14.82 13.78
CA PRO A 279 0.64 -15.53 13.86
C PRO A 279 0.84 -16.59 12.76
N ASP A 280 -0.22 -17.12 12.14
CA ASP A 280 -0.09 -18.34 11.31
C ASP A 280 0.16 -18.05 9.83
N CYS A 281 1.28 -18.54 9.29
CA CYS A 281 1.74 -18.23 7.93
C CYS A 281 1.19 -19.22 6.89
N ASP A 282 0.78 -20.42 7.34
CA ASP A 282 0.13 -21.43 6.52
C ASP A 282 -1.17 -20.87 5.93
N VAL A 283 -1.26 -20.77 4.60
CA VAL A 283 -2.45 -20.24 3.92
C VAL A 283 -3.68 -21.13 4.08
N TYR A 284 -3.49 -22.44 4.30
CA TYR A 284 -4.58 -23.39 4.49
C TYR A 284 -5.15 -23.35 5.91
N ALA A 285 -4.31 -23.12 6.92
CA ALA A 285 -4.76 -22.91 8.31
C ALA A 285 -5.32 -21.51 8.54
N SER A 286 -4.68 -20.48 7.98
CA SER A 286 -5.03 -19.07 8.16
C SER A 286 -6.17 -18.56 7.26
N SER A 287 -6.71 -19.39 6.36
CA SER A 287 -7.66 -18.96 5.31
C SER A 287 -7.09 -17.85 4.41
N ASN A 288 -5.82 -17.99 4.03
CA ASN A 288 -4.99 -17.04 3.30
C ASN A 288 -4.89 -15.63 3.93
N LEU A 289 -4.92 -15.53 5.26
CA LEU A 289 -4.56 -14.28 5.94
C LEU A 289 -3.03 -14.09 5.99
N GLY A 290 -2.25 -15.17 5.97
CA GLY A 290 -0.80 -15.14 6.19
C GLY A 290 -0.44 -14.58 7.58
N CYS A 291 0.85 -14.61 7.94
CA CYS A 291 1.27 -14.18 9.27
C CYS A 291 1.65 -12.69 9.30
N GLY A 292 0.61 -11.86 9.12
CA GLY A 292 0.72 -10.42 8.87
C GLY A 292 1.12 -9.57 10.08
N VAL A 293 1.83 -8.48 9.79
CA VAL A 293 2.28 -7.44 10.72
C VAL A 293 1.92 -6.07 10.15
N HIS A 294 1.27 -5.22 10.95
CA HIS A 294 1.12 -3.80 10.62
C HIS A 294 2.32 -2.99 11.13
N ASP A 295 2.75 -1.99 10.35
CA ASP A 295 3.64 -0.94 10.86
C ASP A 295 2.98 -0.23 12.06
N HIS A 296 3.81 0.31 12.96
CA HIS A 296 3.36 1.15 14.07
C HIS A 296 3.12 2.61 13.63
N SER A 297 3.62 3.00 12.45
CA SER A 297 3.44 4.33 11.87
C SER A 297 2.25 4.40 10.91
N ASN A 298 1.39 5.41 11.14
CA ASN A 298 0.30 5.80 10.23
C ASN A 298 0.77 6.62 9.01
N ALA A 299 2.08 6.77 8.83
CA ALA A 299 2.73 7.35 7.65
C ALA A 299 3.61 6.33 6.90
N SER A 300 3.34 5.04 7.12
CA SER A 300 4.05 3.94 6.47
C SER A 300 3.49 3.60 5.09
N TYR A 301 2.23 3.91 4.82
CA TYR A 301 1.54 3.54 3.58
C TYR A 301 0.65 4.65 3.03
N GLY A 302 0.33 4.57 1.74
CA GLY A 302 -0.71 5.35 1.08
C GLY A 302 -0.54 6.88 1.14
N GLN A 303 -1.63 7.61 1.44
CA GLN A 303 -1.63 9.07 1.37
C GLN A 303 -0.59 9.73 2.27
N PRO A 304 -0.46 9.41 3.58
CA PRO A 304 0.49 10.12 4.43
C PRO A 304 1.95 9.77 4.12
N PHE A 305 2.24 8.55 3.65
CA PHE A 305 3.55 8.19 3.09
C PHE A 305 3.89 9.07 1.88
N ASN A 306 2.97 9.20 0.92
CA ASN A 306 3.16 10.06 -0.26
C ASN A 306 3.34 11.54 0.13
N GLN A 307 2.64 12.02 1.15
CA GLN A 307 2.79 13.39 1.67
C GLN A 307 4.14 13.63 2.37
N ALA A 308 4.76 12.60 2.94
CA ALA A 308 6.12 12.66 3.50
C ALA A 308 7.25 12.60 2.44
N GLY A 309 6.91 12.53 1.14
CA GLY A 309 7.88 12.27 0.07
C GLY A 309 8.30 10.79 -0.02
N GLY A 310 7.49 9.90 0.55
CA GLY A 310 7.72 8.47 0.61
C GLY A 310 8.84 8.07 1.56
N GLY A 311 9.61 7.05 1.18
CA GLY A 311 10.65 6.47 2.03
C GLY A 311 11.37 5.30 1.38
N VAL A 312 12.12 4.57 2.21
CA VAL A 312 12.87 3.38 1.80
C VAL A 312 12.39 2.18 2.60
N PHE A 313 12.03 1.09 1.92
CA PHE A 313 11.81 -0.21 2.54
C PHE A 313 13.04 -1.09 2.29
N ALA A 314 13.45 -1.86 3.30
CA ALA A 314 14.54 -2.82 3.19
C ALA A 314 14.13 -4.16 3.82
N MET A 315 14.26 -5.24 3.06
CA MET A 315 13.98 -6.60 3.48
C MET A 315 15.29 -7.39 3.48
N GLU A 316 15.78 -7.76 4.66
CA GLU A 316 16.87 -8.72 4.83
C GLU A 316 16.29 -10.13 4.92
N TRP A 317 16.69 -11.01 4.02
CA TRP A 317 16.34 -12.43 4.08
C TRP A 317 17.62 -13.26 4.18
N SER A 318 17.65 -14.18 5.13
CA SER A 318 18.78 -15.07 5.36
C SER A 318 18.28 -16.41 5.95
N PRO A 319 19.14 -17.43 6.09
CA PRO A 319 18.76 -18.70 6.70
C PRO A 319 18.18 -18.59 8.12
N ASN A 320 18.41 -17.46 8.80
CA ASN A 320 17.96 -17.18 10.16
C ASN A 320 16.56 -16.52 10.23
N GLY A 321 15.98 -16.13 9.10
CA GLY A 321 14.72 -15.38 9.07
C GLY A 321 14.62 -14.30 7.99
N VAL A 322 13.45 -13.66 7.95
CA VAL A 322 13.12 -12.45 7.17
C VAL A 322 12.92 -11.27 8.14
N SER A 323 13.55 -10.13 7.84
CA SER A 323 13.43 -8.88 8.61
C SER A 323 13.09 -7.72 7.67
N ILE A 324 12.07 -6.93 7.98
CA ILE A 324 11.64 -5.80 7.14
C ILE A 324 11.70 -4.49 7.94
N TRP A 325 12.41 -3.50 7.40
CA TRP A 325 12.50 -2.12 7.87
C TRP A 325 11.78 -1.18 6.91
N ARG A 326 11.22 -0.10 7.47
CA ARG A 326 10.83 1.10 6.73
C ARG A 326 11.53 2.30 7.34
N PHE A 327 12.15 3.12 6.49
CA PHE A 327 12.77 4.39 6.83
C PHE A 327 12.00 5.54 6.19
N SER A 328 11.66 6.56 6.96
CA SER A 328 11.20 7.84 6.41
C SER A 328 12.40 8.57 5.78
N ARG A 329 12.16 9.56 4.90
CA ARG A 329 13.24 10.15 4.06
C ARG A 329 14.46 10.68 4.83
N GLY A 330 14.29 11.23 6.03
CA GLY A 330 15.38 11.70 6.89
C GLY A 330 16.08 10.62 7.72
N GLU A 331 15.58 9.38 7.73
CA GLU A 331 15.99 8.31 8.64
C GLU A 331 16.83 7.21 7.96
N VAL A 332 16.97 7.27 6.63
CA VAL A 332 17.67 6.25 5.83
C VAL A 332 19.16 6.17 6.25
N PRO A 333 19.68 4.99 6.67
CA PRO A 333 21.07 4.83 7.11
C PRO A 333 22.09 5.22 6.05
N ARG A 334 23.25 5.79 6.45
CA ARG A 334 24.26 6.34 5.52
C ARG A 334 24.87 5.29 4.59
N ASP A 335 25.08 4.07 5.08
CA ASP A 335 25.51 2.92 4.30
C ASP A 335 24.47 2.58 3.21
N LEU A 336 23.18 2.52 3.59
CA LEU A 336 22.06 2.27 2.69
C LEU A 336 21.87 3.39 1.64
N GLN A 337 22.00 4.66 2.06
CA GLN A 337 22.01 5.83 1.18
C GLN A 337 23.14 5.75 0.14
N SER A 338 24.36 5.41 0.59
CA SER A 338 25.54 5.30 -0.28
C SER A 338 25.44 4.13 -1.27
N GLY A 339 24.67 3.10 -0.95
CA GLY A 339 24.59 1.85 -1.70
C GLY A 339 25.86 1.00 -1.68
N HIS A 340 26.82 1.29 -0.79
CA HIS A 340 28.08 0.57 -0.68
C HIS A 340 28.08 -0.31 0.59
N ALA A 341 28.06 -1.64 0.39
CA ALA A 341 28.17 -2.66 1.44
C ALA A 341 27.26 -2.45 2.67
N PRO A 342 25.92 -2.28 2.50
CA PRO A 342 24.99 -1.98 3.59
C PRO A 342 25.06 -3.02 4.73
N GLN A 343 24.88 -2.57 5.98
CA GLN A 343 25.04 -3.37 7.19
C GLN A 343 23.80 -3.27 8.10
N PRO A 344 22.75 -4.09 7.87
CA PRO A 344 21.50 -4.06 8.65
C PRO A 344 21.70 -4.13 10.17
N SER A 345 22.68 -4.90 10.64
CA SER A 345 23.06 -5.02 12.05
C SER A 345 23.65 -3.75 12.69
N THR A 346 23.84 -2.67 11.93
CA THR A 346 24.35 -1.37 12.41
C THR A 346 23.29 -0.27 12.36
N TRP A 347 22.10 -0.55 11.85
CA TRP A 347 21.04 0.44 11.70
C TRP A 347 20.45 0.84 13.06
N PRO A 348 20.11 2.13 13.28
CA PRO A 348 19.75 2.65 14.60
C PRO A 348 18.34 2.26 15.08
N ILE A 349 17.57 1.54 14.27
CA ILE A 349 16.19 1.13 14.57
C ILE A 349 16.02 -0.39 14.41
N ARG A 350 15.15 -0.97 15.24
CA ARG A 350 14.66 -2.36 15.05
C ARG A 350 13.83 -2.46 13.77
N PRO A 351 13.78 -3.63 13.11
CA PRO A 351 12.85 -3.87 12.01
C PRO A 351 11.39 -3.67 12.44
N VAL A 352 10.52 -3.38 11.48
CA VAL A 352 9.08 -3.31 11.67
C VAL A 352 8.50 -4.72 11.83
N ALA A 353 8.96 -5.69 11.04
CA ALA A 353 8.58 -7.09 11.15
C ALA A 353 9.81 -8.02 11.13
N HIS A 354 9.78 -9.12 11.86
CA HIS A 354 10.87 -10.10 11.90
C HIS A 354 10.38 -11.53 12.14
N TRP A 355 10.37 -12.35 11.10
CA TRP A 355 10.03 -13.78 11.16
C TRP A 355 11.32 -14.59 11.29
N SER A 356 11.52 -15.24 12.44
CA SER A 356 12.70 -16.06 12.70
C SER A 356 12.52 -17.50 12.23
N SER A 357 13.57 -18.08 11.64
CA SER A 357 13.65 -19.49 11.26
C SER A 357 13.61 -20.43 12.47
N ASP A 358 14.03 -19.99 13.65
CA ASP A 358 14.05 -20.82 14.88
C ASP A 358 12.61 -21.14 15.37
N ILE A 359 11.61 -20.56 14.70
CA ILE A 359 10.20 -20.59 15.05
C ILE A 359 9.41 -21.14 13.85
N CYS A 360 9.52 -20.49 12.69
CA CYS A 360 9.11 -21.06 11.41
C CYS A 360 10.23 -22.01 10.92
N ASN A 361 10.29 -23.19 11.52
CA ASN A 361 11.42 -24.12 11.35
C ASN A 361 11.58 -24.66 9.92
N ASN A 362 10.53 -24.60 9.09
CA ASN A 362 10.56 -24.93 7.67
C ASN A 362 10.70 -23.72 6.73
N MET A 363 10.95 -22.48 7.22
CA MET A 363 11.11 -21.29 6.37
C MET A 363 12.23 -21.45 5.31
N ASN A 364 13.22 -22.30 5.56
CA ASN A 364 14.30 -22.56 4.62
C ASN A 364 13.95 -23.60 3.55
N ASP A 365 12.86 -24.36 3.75
CA ASP A 365 12.38 -25.42 2.86
C ASP A 365 11.13 -24.97 2.06
N GLU A 366 10.19 -24.24 2.68
CA GLU A 366 8.96 -23.71 2.04
C GLU A 366 9.20 -22.45 1.17
N PHE A 367 10.39 -21.83 1.22
CA PHE A 367 10.70 -20.65 0.41
C PHE A 367 11.80 -20.98 -0.61
N SER A 368 11.47 -20.95 -1.90
CA SER A 368 12.40 -21.25 -3.00
C SER A 368 13.16 -19.99 -3.46
N GLU A 369 13.68 -19.93 -4.69
CA GLU A 369 14.07 -18.62 -5.25
C GLU A 369 12.82 -17.82 -5.65
N HIS A 370 12.72 -16.59 -5.13
CA HIS A 370 11.63 -15.67 -5.43
C HIS A 370 11.96 -14.75 -6.61
N ARG A 371 10.94 -14.31 -7.34
CA ARG A 371 10.97 -13.07 -8.14
C ARG A 371 10.37 -11.93 -7.34
N ILE A 372 10.84 -10.72 -7.59
CA ILE A 372 10.28 -9.48 -7.06
C ILE A 372 9.08 -9.09 -7.92
N ILE A 373 7.98 -8.66 -7.31
CA ILE A 373 6.75 -8.26 -7.98
C ILE A 373 6.40 -6.80 -7.63
N PHE A 374 5.87 -6.08 -8.62
CA PHE A 374 5.05 -4.88 -8.41
C PHE A 374 3.71 -5.09 -9.11
N ASP A 375 2.61 -4.65 -8.50
CA ASP A 375 1.34 -4.51 -9.19
C ASP A 375 0.46 -3.39 -8.61
N ILE A 376 -0.70 -3.22 -9.26
CA ILE A 376 -1.87 -2.56 -8.70
C ILE A 376 -3.10 -3.33 -9.18
N THR A 377 -3.62 -4.28 -8.40
CA THR A 377 -4.95 -4.86 -8.62
C THR A 377 -6.05 -3.95 -8.07
N LEU A 378 -7.30 -4.29 -8.39
CA LEU A 378 -8.50 -3.52 -8.05
C LEU A 378 -9.60 -4.44 -7.53
N CYS A 379 -10.20 -4.10 -6.39
CA CYS A 379 -11.19 -4.93 -5.71
C CYS A 379 -10.63 -6.32 -5.35
N GLY A 380 -11.05 -7.37 -6.05
CA GLY A 380 -10.59 -8.74 -5.78
C GLY A 380 -10.97 -9.25 -4.40
N ASP A 381 -10.31 -10.33 -4.00
CA ASP A 381 -10.63 -11.08 -2.78
C ASP A 381 -10.47 -10.26 -1.50
N TRP A 382 -9.47 -9.37 -1.42
CA TRP A 382 -9.24 -8.52 -0.24
C TRP A 382 -9.92 -7.15 -0.35
N ALA A 383 -9.47 -6.26 -1.24
CA ALA A 383 -9.96 -4.87 -1.28
C ALA A 383 -11.43 -4.75 -1.70
N GLY A 384 -11.96 -5.73 -2.45
CA GLY A 384 -13.34 -5.81 -2.88
C GLY A 384 -14.30 -6.41 -1.85
N SER A 385 -13.78 -7.09 -0.81
CA SER A 385 -14.58 -7.70 0.25
C SER A 385 -15.42 -6.65 0.97
N ALA A 386 -16.74 -6.88 1.09
CA ALA A 386 -17.67 -5.87 1.60
C ALA A 386 -17.36 -5.41 3.03
N GLY A 387 -16.78 -6.29 3.86
CA GLY A 387 -16.34 -5.98 5.23
C GLY A 387 -15.01 -5.22 5.32
N VAL A 388 -14.26 -5.14 4.22
CA VAL A 388 -12.98 -4.41 4.12
C VAL A 388 -13.18 -3.08 3.39
N PHE A 389 -13.88 -3.10 2.25
CA PHE A 389 -14.19 -1.92 1.45
C PHE A 389 -15.00 -0.87 2.23
N ASN A 390 -16.05 -1.29 2.94
CA ASN A 390 -16.90 -0.37 3.73
C ASN A 390 -16.41 -0.19 5.18
N ALA A 391 -15.27 -0.77 5.56
CA ALA A 391 -14.76 -0.71 6.92
C ALA A 391 -14.60 0.74 7.39
N ASN A 392 -15.17 1.07 8.56
CA ASN A 392 -15.11 2.41 9.16
C ASN A 392 -15.58 3.57 8.23
N ASN A 393 -16.43 3.28 7.24
CA ASN A 393 -16.82 4.20 6.16
C ASN A 393 -15.64 4.72 5.30
N ALA A 394 -14.54 3.97 5.22
CA ALA A 394 -13.35 4.36 4.44
C ALA A 394 -13.64 4.53 2.94
N CYS A 395 -14.54 3.71 2.40
CA CYS A 395 -15.12 3.84 1.07
C CYS A 395 -16.65 3.68 1.13
N SER A 396 -17.34 4.04 0.05
CA SER A 396 -18.81 3.95 -0.04
C SER A 396 -19.26 3.46 -1.42
N GLY A 397 -20.50 2.96 -1.50
CA GLY A 397 -21.04 2.31 -2.70
C GLY A 397 -20.61 0.86 -2.80
N SER A 398 -20.29 0.39 -4.01
CA SER A 398 -19.65 -0.91 -4.23
C SER A 398 -18.28 -0.71 -4.89
N CYS A 399 -17.34 -1.62 -4.60
CA CYS A 399 -16.00 -1.55 -5.17
C CYS A 399 -16.04 -1.60 -6.71
N THR A 400 -16.85 -2.49 -7.28
CA THR A 400 -16.97 -2.69 -8.72
C THR A 400 -17.62 -1.51 -9.46
N ASP A 401 -18.40 -0.69 -8.76
CA ASP A 401 -18.92 0.56 -9.31
C ASP A 401 -17.85 1.66 -9.39
N LEU A 402 -16.93 1.74 -8.42
CA LEU A 402 -15.82 2.69 -8.46
C LEU A 402 -14.80 2.38 -9.56
N VAL A 403 -14.69 1.11 -9.98
CA VAL A 403 -13.84 0.71 -11.13
C VAL A 403 -14.29 1.36 -12.43
N LYS A 404 -15.55 1.77 -12.56
CA LYS A 404 -16.07 2.40 -13.78
C LYS A 404 -15.59 3.84 -13.99
N ASP A 405 -15.34 4.59 -12.92
CA ASP A 405 -14.96 6.00 -12.97
C ASP A 405 -13.42 6.17 -13.00
N PRO A 406 -12.84 6.74 -14.08
CA PRO A 406 -11.38 6.94 -14.18
C PRO A 406 -10.81 7.91 -13.14
N THR A 407 -11.62 8.83 -12.59
CA THR A 407 -11.15 9.90 -11.71
C THR A 407 -10.73 9.41 -10.32
N ASN A 408 -11.27 8.26 -9.87
CA ASN A 408 -10.85 7.57 -8.66
C ASN A 408 -9.35 7.22 -8.67
N TYR A 409 -8.78 6.95 -9.85
CA TYR A 409 -7.41 6.46 -10.01
C TYR A 409 -6.37 7.58 -10.14
N LYS A 410 -6.72 8.81 -9.78
CA LYS A 410 -5.81 9.98 -9.82
C LYS A 410 -4.48 9.71 -9.09
N ASP A 411 -4.53 9.06 -7.93
CA ASP A 411 -3.39 8.78 -7.05
C ASP A 411 -2.93 7.30 -7.10
N ALA A 412 -3.58 6.45 -7.92
CA ALA A 412 -3.26 5.03 -8.06
C ALA A 412 -1.99 4.80 -8.90
N ASN A 413 -0.83 5.18 -8.34
CA ASN A 413 0.47 5.15 -9.01
C ASN A 413 1.66 4.94 -8.06
N TRP A 414 2.55 4.02 -8.43
CA TRP A 414 3.90 3.91 -7.89
C TRP A 414 4.81 4.97 -8.54
N GLU A 415 5.71 5.56 -7.76
CA GLU A 415 6.84 6.34 -8.27
C GLU A 415 8.12 5.93 -7.55
N ILE A 416 9.03 5.27 -8.28
CA ILE A 416 10.16 4.51 -7.74
C ILE A 416 11.48 5.12 -8.23
N ALA A 417 12.42 5.36 -7.33
CA ALA A 417 13.78 5.78 -7.69
C ALA A 417 14.67 4.58 -8.04
N SER A 418 14.65 3.54 -7.20
CA SER A 418 15.36 2.30 -7.48
C SER A 418 14.79 1.10 -6.73
N VAL A 419 14.95 -0.08 -7.33
CA VAL A 419 15.01 -1.36 -6.60
C VAL A 419 16.44 -1.89 -6.69
N LYS A 420 17.04 -2.20 -5.54
CA LYS A 420 18.40 -2.77 -5.44
C LYS A 420 18.35 -4.08 -4.66
N LEU A 421 19.07 -5.08 -5.11
CA LEU A 421 19.30 -6.32 -4.36
C LEU A 421 20.79 -6.46 -4.08
N TYR A 422 21.13 -6.84 -2.85
CA TYR A 422 22.50 -7.17 -2.46
C TYR A 422 22.58 -8.60 -1.93
N GLN A 423 23.67 -9.31 -2.19
CA GLN A 423 23.91 -10.71 -1.77
C GLN A 423 25.39 -10.94 -1.41
#